data_AF-A0A842R5Z7-F1
#
_entry.id   AF-A0A842R5Z7-F1
#
_cell.length_a   1.000
_cell.length_b   1.000
_cell.length_c   1.000
_cell.angle_alpha   90.00
_cell.angle_beta   90.00
_cell.angle_gamma   90.00
#
_symmetry.space_group_name_H-M   'P 1'
#
loop_
_entity.id
_entity.type
_entity.pdbx_description
1 polymer ?
#
loop_
_entity_poly.entity_id
_entity_poly.type
_entity_poly.pdbx_seq_one_letter_code
_entity_poly.pdbx_strand_id
1 'polypeptide(L)'
;MSDNENEKSDLWKDFIRDYWKFALIGVAGIVAAFIAGVFVFLWRVDVAPAVLGTPPFIGDWSVKLCILFFLNVLLWEFLIVGIPFISGLGAVFGLWWYRLSQEEKEKYDLKDKKHKRKPTVKDGGGVVPFVMAIFWFVIVAYNGYWDTPFSSWEFTIFVSFMIRALIWFLIIFGPPALVALIWWLRRELSREESAVGIPAEDSPGNEAGNIEAVEPEED
;
A
#
# COMPACT_ATOMS: atom_id res chain seq x y z
N MET A 1 -23.04 -11.89 -15.83
CA MET A 1 -22.22 -11.31 -14.72
C MET A 1 -22.97 -11.40 -13.39
N SER A 2 -24.31 -11.31 -13.40
CA SER A 2 -25.22 -11.56 -12.26
C SER A 2 -25.16 -12.98 -11.68
N ASP A 3 -24.99 -14.01 -12.51
CA ASP A 3 -25.12 -15.41 -12.05
C ASP A 3 -23.98 -15.85 -11.13
N ASN A 4 -22.78 -15.28 -11.31
CA ASN A 4 -21.59 -15.62 -10.52
C ASN A 4 -21.60 -14.95 -9.12
N GLU A 5 -22.28 -13.81 -8.96
CA GLU A 5 -22.46 -13.19 -7.64
C GLU A 5 -23.56 -13.89 -6.83
N ASN A 6 -24.65 -14.28 -7.48
CA ASN A 6 -25.71 -15.06 -6.83
C ASN A 6 -25.19 -16.42 -6.35
N GLU A 7 -24.45 -17.16 -7.21
CA GLU A 7 -23.86 -18.46 -6.86
C GLU A 7 -22.87 -18.35 -5.69
N LYS A 8 -22.07 -17.28 -5.62
CA LYS A 8 -21.19 -17.02 -4.47
C LYS A 8 -21.94 -16.71 -3.19
N SER A 9 -23.02 -15.94 -3.28
CA SER A 9 -23.81 -15.56 -2.11
C SER A 9 -24.54 -16.74 -1.49
N ASP A 10 -25.04 -17.66 -2.32
CA ASP A 10 -25.74 -18.86 -1.86
C ASP A 10 -24.75 -19.88 -1.27
N LEU A 11 -23.56 -20.03 -1.87
CA LEU A 11 -22.47 -20.82 -1.28
C LEU A 11 -22.01 -20.24 0.07
N TRP A 12 -21.96 -18.91 0.20
CA TRP A 12 -21.60 -18.27 1.47
C TRP A 12 -22.67 -18.48 2.55
N LYS A 13 -23.95 -18.41 2.18
CA LYS A 13 -25.06 -18.67 3.09
C LYS A 13 -25.09 -20.11 3.56
N ASP A 14 -24.91 -21.07 2.66
CA ASP A 14 -24.87 -22.49 3.02
C ASP A 14 -23.65 -22.80 3.89
N PHE A 15 -22.49 -22.21 3.59
CA PHE A 15 -21.29 -22.35 4.41
C PHE A 15 -21.45 -21.74 5.82
N ILE A 16 -22.04 -20.54 5.94
CA ILE A 16 -22.34 -19.97 7.26
C ILE A 16 -23.33 -20.86 8.01
N ARG A 17 -24.36 -21.40 7.34
CA ARG A 17 -25.37 -22.22 7.99
C ARG A 17 -24.77 -23.51 8.54
N ASP A 18 -23.87 -24.14 7.79
CA ASP A 18 -23.22 -25.39 8.17
C ASP A 18 -22.13 -25.17 9.25
N TYR A 19 -21.48 -24.00 9.27
CA TYR A 19 -20.39 -23.67 10.21
C TYR A 19 -20.71 -22.52 11.18
N TRP A 20 -21.99 -22.24 11.44
CA TRP A 20 -22.43 -21.06 12.21
C TRP A 20 -21.84 -21.00 13.62
N LYS A 21 -21.63 -22.15 14.26
CA LYS A 21 -20.99 -22.23 15.59
C LYS A 21 -19.54 -21.74 15.57
N PHE A 22 -18.79 -22.06 14.52
CA PHE A 22 -17.42 -21.58 14.33
C PHE A 22 -17.39 -20.09 13.96
N ALA A 23 -18.35 -19.63 13.14
CA ALA A 23 -18.51 -18.21 12.85
C ALA A 23 -18.79 -17.40 14.12
N LEU A 24 -19.68 -17.89 15.00
CA LEU A 24 -19.98 -17.26 16.28
C LEU A 24 -18.75 -17.19 17.20
N ILE A 25 -17.97 -18.28 17.28
CA ILE A 25 -16.70 -18.31 18.03
C ILE A 25 -15.69 -17.33 17.44
N GLY A 26 -15.60 -17.23 16.12
CA GLY A 26 -14.72 -16.27 15.43
C GLY A 26 -15.07 -14.82 15.74
N VAL A 27 -16.36 -14.47 15.66
CA VAL A 27 -16.85 -13.13 16.03
C VAL A 27 -16.59 -12.85 17.51
N ALA A 28 -16.89 -13.80 18.40
CA ALA A 28 -16.60 -13.66 19.82
C ALA A 28 -15.11 -13.48 20.10
N GLY A 29 -14.24 -14.20 19.38
CA GLY A 29 -12.78 -14.06 19.47
C GLY A 29 -12.29 -12.68 19.02
N ILE A 30 -12.83 -12.14 17.92
CA ILE A 30 -12.50 -10.79 17.45
C ILE A 30 -12.91 -9.73 18.49
N VAL A 31 -14.12 -9.85 19.04
CA VAL A 31 -14.61 -8.92 20.07
C VAL A 31 -13.75 -9.02 21.33
N ALA A 32 -13.38 -10.22 21.76
CA ALA A 32 -12.49 -10.42 22.90
C ALA A 32 -11.09 -9.84 22.65
N ALA A 33 -10.52 -10.04 21.46
CA ALA A 33 -9.24 -9.45 21.08
C ALA A 33 -9.29 -7.92 21.05
N PHE A 34 -10.38 -7.34 20.54
CA PHE A 34 -10.57 -5.89 20.55
C PHE A 34 -10.63 -5.34 21.98
N ILE A 35 -11.43 -5.96 22.86
CA ILE A 35 -11.52 -5.57 24.27
C ILE A 35 -10.14 -5.68 24.94
N ALA A 36 -9.42 -6.78 24.72
CA ALA A 36 -8.06 -6.96 25.24
C ALA A 36 -7.10 -5.88 24.72
N GLY A 37 -7.19 -5.50 23.44
CA GLY A 37 -6.42 -4.41 22.85
C GLY A 37 -6.68 -3.07 23.54
N VAL A 38 -7.95 -2.74 23.79
CA VAL A 38 -8.33 -1.53 24.55
C VAL A 38 -7.75 -1.56 25.96
N PHE A 39 -7.81 -2.69 26.67
CA PHE A 39 -7.21 -2.81 28.00
C PHE A 39 -5.69 -2.64 27.98
N VAL A 40 -5.00 -3.23 26.99
CA VAL A 40 -3.54 -3.05 26.83
C VAL A 40 -3.21 -1.59 26.54
N PHE A 41 -3.98 -0.93 25.68
CA PHE A 41 -3.83 0.50 25.40
C PHE A 41 -3.95 1.34 26.68
N LEU A 42 -5.04 1.17 27.45
CA LEU A 42 -5.26 1.90 28.70
C LEU A 42 -4.14 1.63 29.71
N TRP A 43 -3.71 0.37 29.85
CA TRP A 43 -2.57 0.02 30.68
C TRP A 43 -1.27 0.72 30.24
N ARG A 44 -1.03 0.81 28.92
CA ARG A 44 0.14 1.54 28.40
C ARG A 44 0.04 3.04 28.64
N VAL A 45 -1.15 3.64 28.56
CA VAL A 45 -1.37 5.05 28.93
C VAL A 45 -0.99 5.30 30.39
N ASP A 46 -1.42 4.44 31.32
CA ASP A 46 -1.15 4.60 32.75
C ASP A 46 0.34 4.44 33.10
N VAL A 47 1.04 3.54 32.41
CA VAL A 47 2.45 3.23 32.67
C VAL A 47 3.41 4.13 31.89
N ALA A 48 2.94 4.84 30.85
CA ALA A 48 3.77 5.67 29.98
C ALA A 48 4.58 6.74 30.73
N PRO A 49 4.05 7.46 31.73
CA PRO A 49 4.82 8.44 32.48
C PRO A 49 6.03 7.82 33.19
N ALA A 50 5.90 6.61 33.72
CA ALA A 50 6.96 5.92 34.45
C ALA A 50 8.02 5.28 33.53
N VAL A 51 7.62 4.78 32.36
CA VAL A 51 8.52 4.05 31.44
C VAL A 51 9.16 4.95 30.38
N LEU A 52 8.36 5.88 29.83
CA LEU A 52 8.76 6.73 28.71
C LEU A 52 8.97 8.19 29.12
N GLY A 53 8.67 8.55 30.38
CA GLY A 53 8.75 9.93 30.84
C GLY A 53 7.73 10.84 30.17
N THR A 54 6.57 10.31 29.75
CA THR A 54 5.57 11.10 29.05
C THR A 54 4.93 12.13 29.97
N PRO A 55 4.81 13.40 29.53
CA PRO A 55 4.20 14.44 30.33
C PRO A 55 2.66 14.28 30.40
N PRO A 56 2.03 14.80 31.46
CA PRO A 56 0.59 14.65 31.69
C PRO A 56 -0.28 15.51 30.74
N PHE A 57 0.27 16.59 30.19
CA PHE A 57 -0.46 17.52 29.32
C PHE A 57 -0.04 17.36 27.88
N ILE A 58 -1.01 17.32 26.95
CA ILE A 58 -0.77 17.11 25.52
C ILE A 58 0.14 18.18 24.89
N GLY A 59 0.13 19.40 25.44
CA GLY A 59 0.99 20.49 24.99
C GLY A 59 2.48 20.22 25.21
N ASP A 60 2.84 19.41 26.20
CA ASP A 60 4.24 19.11 26.50
C ASP A 60 4.76 17.91 25.69
N TRP A 61 3.90 17.28 24.89
CA TRP A 61 4.30 16.17 24.04
C TRP A 61 5.17 16.68 22.89
N SER A 62 6.22 15.93 22.58
CA SER A 62 7.04 16.13 21.39
C SER A 62 6.73 15.05 20.36
N VAL A 63 7.11 15.29 19.10
CA VAL A 63 6.95 14.30 18.02
C VAL A 63 7.66 12.99 18.36
N LYS A 64 8.86 13.08 18.96
CA LYS A 64 9.61 11.94 19.49
C LYS A 64 8.79 11.12 20.50
N LEU A 65 8.19 11.78 21.49
CA LEU A 65 7.40 11.11 22.52
C LEU A 65 6.15 10.47 21.93
N CYS A 66 5.47 11.13 20.98
CA CYS A 66 4.35 10.54 20.25
C CYS A 66 4.77 9.24 19.57
N ILE A 67 5.85 9.26 18.79
CA ILE A 67 6.33 8.09 18.04
C ILE A 67 6.73 6.96 18.99
N LEU A 68 7.50 7.27 20.04
CA LEU A 68 7.91 6.27 21.04
C LEU A 68 6.71 5.66 21.75
N PHE A 69 5.74 6.48 22.13
CA PHE A 69 4.51 6.01 22.75
C PHE A 69 3.70 5.11 21.80
N PHE A 70 3.46 5.53 20.56
CA PHE A 70 2.74 4.71 19.58
C PHE A 70 3.47 3.41 19.28
N LEU A 71 4.78 3.44 19.09
CA LEU A 71 5.57 2.22 18.83
C LEU A 71 5.52 1.27 20.03
N ASN A 72 5.58 1.84 21.24
CA ASN A 72 5.51 1.06 22.47
C ASN A 72 4.11 0.44 22.67
N VAL A 73 3.04 1.19 22.44
CA VAL A 73 1.66 0.67 22.44
C VAL A 73 1.52 -0.45 21.41
N LEU A 74 1.92 -0.20 20.16
CA LEU A 74 1.81 -1.16 19.07
C LEU A 74 2.60 -2.45 19.35
N LEU A 75 3.81 -2.32 19.89
CA LEU A 75 4.63 -3.47 20.28
C LEU A 75 3.92 -4.33 21.32
N TRP A 76 3.38 -3.72 22.39
CA TRP A 76 2.72 -4.44 23.47
C TRP A 76 1.35 -5.00 23.08
N GLU A 77 0.59 -4.27 22.28
CA GLU A 77 -0.68 -4.75 21.73
C GLU A 77 -0.45 -5.96 20.81
N PHE A 78 0.56 -5.89 19.93
CA PHE A 78 0.93 -7.01 19.08
C PHE A 78 1.45 -8.21 19.90
N LEU A 79 2.26 -7.96 20.92
CA LEU A 79 2.84 -9.01 21.76
C LEU A 79 1.78 -9.73 22.62
N ILE A 80 0.90 -8.99 23.29
CA ILE A 80 -0.07 -9.54 24.25
C ILE A 80 -1.35 -9.99 23.56
N VAL A 81 -1.81 -9.28 22.53
CA VAL A 81 -3.07 -9.58 21.85
C VAL A 81 -2.80 -10.24 20.52
N GLY A 82 -1.95 -9.64 19.68
CA GLY A 82 -1.69 -10.12 18.32
C GLY A 82 -1.17 -11.56 18.27
N ILE A 83 -0.09 -11.87 18.97
CA ILE A 83 0.53 -13.20 18.95
C ILE A 83 -0.40 -14.30 19.51
N PRO A 84 -1.03 -14.14 20.69
CA PRO A 84 -1.96 -15.14 21.20
C PRO A 84 -3.20 -15.30 20.32
N PHE A 85 -3.72 -14.20 19.76
CA PHE A 85 -4.87 -14.25 18.87
C PHE A 85 -4.57 -15.02 17.58
N ILE A 86 -3.46 -14.69 16.91
CA ILE A 86 -3.03 -15.36 15.67
C ILE A 86 -2.71 -16.83 15.93
N SER A 87 -2.02 -17.15 17.02
CA SER A 87 -1.69 -18.54 17.36
C SER A 87 -2.94 -19.35 17.72
N GLY A 88 -3.90 -18.77 18.47
CA GLY A 88 -5.18 -19.39 18.76
C GLY A 88 -6.01 -19.66 17.52
N LEU A 89 -6.14 -18.67 16.62
CA LEU A 89 -6.79 -18.83 15.32
C LEU A 89 -6.11 -19.90 14.47
N GLY A 90 -4.78 -19.87 14.38
CA GLY A 90 -3.98 -20.86 13.65
C GLY A 90 -4.19 -22.28 14.19
N ALA A 91 -4.25 -22.45 15.52
CA ALA A 91 -4.51 -23.74 16.15
C ALA A 91 -5.92 -24.25 15.89
N VAL A 92 -6.95 -23.40 16.04
CA VAL A 92 -8.36 -23.77 15.77
C VAL A 92 -8.56 -24.10 14.30
N PHE A 93 -8.03 -23.26 13.41
CA PHE A 93 -8.12 -23.47 11.97
C PHE A 93 -7.31 -24.69 11.53
N GLY A 94 -6.09 -24.88 12.06
CA GLY A 94 -5.27 -26.06 11.81
C GLY A 94 -5.96 -27.34 12.25
N LEU A 95 -6.49 -27.39 13.48
CA LEU A 95 -7.24 -28.54 13.99
C LEU A 95 -8.49 -28.83 13.15
N TRP A 96 -9.19 -27.78 12.71
CA TRP A 96 -10.33 -27.90 11.81
C TRP A 96 -9.90 -28.44 10.42
N TRP A 97 -8.80 -27.94 9.87
CA TRP A 97 -8.25 -28.37 8.58
C TRP A 97 -7.77 -29.84 8.57
N TYR A 98 -7.20 -30.31 9.68
CA TYR A 98 -6.86 -31.72 9.86
C TYR A 98 -8.11 -32.61 9.93
N ARG A 99 -9.26 -32.06 10.34
CA ARG A 99 -10.53 -32.79 10.50
C ARG A 99 -11.37 -32.86 9.21
N LEU A 100 -11.07 -32.03 8.21
CA LEU A 100 -11.73 -32.11 6.89
C LEU A 100 -11.32 -33.37 6.12
N SER A 101 -12.35 -34.10 5.65
CA SER A 101 -12.26 -35.30 4.79
C SER A 101 -11.51 -35.00 3.49
N GLN A 102 -10.79 -36.00 2.95
CA GLN A 102 -10.09 -35.92 1.66
C GLN A 102 -11.03 -35.54 0.50
N GLU A 103 -12.32 -35.91 0.56
CA GLU A 103 -13.32 -35.60 -0.49
C GLU A 103 -13.67 -34.10 -0.61
N GLU A 104 -13.65 -33.36 0.50
CA GLU A 104 -13.88 -31.91 0.46
C GLU A 104 -12.64 -31.15 -0.03
N LYS A 105 -11.44 -31.65 0.31
CA LYS A 105 -10.16 -31.07 -0.13
C LYS A 105 -10.01 -31.13 -1.65
N GLU A 106 -10.44 -32.22 -2.30
CA GLU A 106 -10.44 -32.34 -3.77
C GLU A 106 -11.43 -31.36 -4.46
N LYS A 107 -12.57 -31.08 -3.83
CA LYS A 107 -13.57 -30.12 -4.37
C LYS A 107 -13.03 -28.68 -4.45
N TYR A 108 -12.08 -28.32 -3.59
CA TYR A 108 -11.42 -27.01 -3.61
C TYR A 108 -10.15 -27.01 -4.48
N ASP A 109 -9.35 -28.09 -4.45
CA ASP A 109 -8.11 -28.22 -5.23
C ASP A 109 -8.35 -28.30 -6.76
N LEU A 110 -9.53 -28.78 -7.19
CA LEU A 110 -9.92 -28.84 -8.61
C LEU A 110 -10.32 -27.49 -9.21
N LYS A 111 -10.69 -26.49 -8.41
CA LYS A 111 -11.12 -25.17 -8.92
C LYS A 111 -10.01 -24.10 -8.92
N ASP A 112 -8.92 -24.30 -8.20
CA ASP A 112 -7.78 -23.37 -8.17
C ASP A 112 -6.98 -23.32 -9.48
N LYS A 113 -7.19 -24.29 -10.39
CA LYS A 113 -6.52 -24.28 -11.70
C LYS A 113 -7.12 -23.32 -12.73
N LYS A 114 -8.26 -22.65 -12.48
CA LYS A 114 -8.97 -21.90 -13.54
C LYS A 114 -9.03 -20.38 -13.45
N HIS A 115 -8.51 -19.75 -12.40
CA HIS A 115 -8.52 -18.29 -12.35
C HIS A 115 -7.17 -17.72 -11.90
N LYS A 116 -6.22 -17.64 -12.86
CA LYS A 116 -5.23 -16.56 -12.87
C LYS A 116 -5.98 -15.24 -13.00
N ARG A 117 -6.56 -14.76 -11.89
CA ARG A 117 -7.02 -13.38 -11.78
C ARG A 117 -5.77 -12.54 -11.97
N LYS A 118 -5.73 -11.77 -13.07
CA LYS A 118 -4.79 -10.65 -13.18
C LYS A 118 -4.93 -9.85 -11.88
N PRO A 119 -3.84 -9.53 -11.17
CA PRO A 119 -3.94 -8.65 -10.03
C PRO A 119 -4.55 -7.35 -10.54
N THR A 120 -5.79 -7.08 -10.16
CA THR A 120 -6.39 -5.77 -10.29
C THR A 120 -5.50 -4.87 -9.45
N VAL A 121 -4.68 -4.04 -10.11
CA VAL A 121 -3.93 -2.95 -9.46
C VAL A 121 -4.97 -1.90 -9.07
N LYS A 122 -5.78 -2.24 -8.07
CA LYS A 122 -6.63 -1.30 -7.34
C LYS A 122 -5.98 -1.22 -5.98
N ASP A 123 -5.19 -0.16 -5.82
CA ASP A 123 -5.09 0.68 -4.62
C ASP A 123 -3.75 1.43 -4.64
N GLY A 124 -3.66 2.41 -5.53
CA GLY A 124 -2.57 3.42 -5.54
C GLY A 124 -2.68 4.45 -4.41
N GLY A 125 -3.37 4.13 -3.31
CA GLY A 125 -3.77 5.10 -2.28
C GLY A 125 -2.82 5.23 -1.08
N GLY A 126 -1.89 4.28 -0.87
CA GLY A 126 -1.11 4.22 0.39
C GLY A 126 0.29 4.83 0.33
N VAL A 127 0.98 4.74 -0.81
CA VAL A 127 2.43 5.02 -0.86
C VAL A 127 2.74 6.51 -0.84
N VAL A 128 1.97 7.32 -1.57
CA VAL A 128 2.17 8.77 -1.66
C VAL A 128 2.03 9.46 -0.30
N PRO A 129 0.92 9.31 0.46
CA PRO A 129 0.79 9.95 1.77
C PRO A 129 1.81 9.41 2.78
N PHE A 130 2.19 8.13 2.68
CA PHE A 130 3.22 7.53 3.54
C PHE A 130 4.60 8.18 3.32
N VAL A 131 5.06 8.26 2.07
CA VAL A 131 6.34 8.87 1.73
C VAL A 131 6.36 10.36 2.13
N MET A 132 5.25 11.06 1.90
CA MET A 132 5.10 12.45 2.31
C MET A 132 5.21 12.64 3.84
N ALA A 133 4.63 11.73 4.64
CA ALA A 133 4.79 11.74 6.08
C ALA A 133 6.26 11.53 6.51
N ILE A 134 7.00 10.65 5.82
CA ILE A 134 8.44 10.45 6.07
C ILE A 134 9.23 11.75 5.81
N PHE A 135 8.99 12.45 4.69
CA PHE A 135 9.63 13.75 4.44
C PHE A 135 9.35 14.76 5.53
N TRP A 136 8.10 14.81 6.01
CA TRP A 136 7.74 15.70 7.11
C TRP A 136 8.50 15.36 8.39
N PHE A 137 8.57 14.09 8.79
CA PHE A 137 9.35 13.67 9.96
C PHE A 137 10.84 14.05 9.83
N VAL A 138 11.43 13.82 8.66
CA VAL A 138 12.83 14.18 8.38
C VAL A 138 13.04 15.69 8.53
N ILE A 139 12.13 16.52 8.01
CA ILE A 139 12.23 17.98 8.12
C ILE A 139 12.06 18.43 9.57
N VAL A 140 11.08 17.90 10.30
CA VAL A 140 10.89 18.21 11.72
C VAL A 140 12.15 17.86 12.53
N ALA A 141 12.74 16.70 12.24
CA ALA A 141 13.98 16.27 12.88
C ALA A 141 15.17 17.18 12.54
N TYR A 142 15.33 17.52 11.26
CA TYR A 142 16.41 18.38 10.79
C TYR A 142 16.35 19.79 11.37
N ASN A 143 15.15 20.34 11.57
CA ASN A 143 14.97 21.69 12.12
C ASN A 143 15.02 21.71 13.67
N GLY A 144 15.29 20.58 14.34
CA GLY A 144 15.43 20.51 15.80
C GLY A 144 14.10 20.43 16.57
N TYR A 145 12.95 20.37 15.88
CA TYR A 145 11.63 20.30 16.52
C TYR A 145 11.24 18.88 16.97
N TRP A 146 12.12 17.89 16.78
CA TRP A 146 11.89 16.50 17.14
C TRP A 146 11.52 16.28 18.60
N ASP A 147 12.25 16.94 19.51
CA ASP A 147 12.08 16.83 20.97
C ASP A 147 11.47 18.09 21.58
N THR A 148 10.92 18.96 20.72
CA THR A 148 10.32 20.22 21.15
C THR A 148 8.83 20.00 21.47
N PRO A 149 8.33 20.47 22.63
CA PRO A 149 6.93 20.30 23.02
C PRO A 149 5.99 21.05 22.08
N PHE A 150 4.82 20.49 21.78
CA PHE A 150 3.84 21.11 20.89
C PHE A 150 3.34 22.47 21.36
N SER A 151 3.43 22.76 22.65
CA SER A 151 3.07 24.05 23.25
C SER A 151 3.91 25.20 22.70
N SER A 152 5.15 24.94 22.26
CA SER A 152 6.01 25.93 21.63
C SER A 152 5.93 25.91 20.10
N TRP A 153 5.06 25.08 19.50
CA TRP A 153 4.87 25.05 18.06
C TRP A 153 3.87 26.12 17.65
N GLU A 154 4.32 27.09 16.88
CA GLU A 154 3.42 27.99 16.18
C GLU A 154 2.79 27.28 14.98
N PHE A 155 1.52 27.60 14.69
CA PHE A 155 0.84 27.09 13.50
C PHE A 155 1.61 27.40 12.21
N THR A 156 2.27 28.56 12.15
CA THR A 156 3.13 28.97 11.03
C THR A 156 4.30 28.00 10.81
N ILE A 157 4.91 27.51 11.89
CA ILE A 157 6.02 26.53 11.82
C ILE A 157 5.50 25.20 11.29
N PHE A 158 4.34 24.75 11.79
CA PHE A 158 3.71 23.52 11.31
C PHE A 158 3.41 23.56 9.81
N VAL A 159 2.78 24.64 9.34
CA VAL A 159 2.48 24.86 7.91
C VAL A 159 3.78 24.94 7.08
N SER A 160 4.81 25.61 7.60
CA SER A 160 6.12 25.69 6.94
C SER A 160 6.76 24.31 6.73
N PHE A 161 6.69 23.41 7.72
CA PHE A 161 7.18 22.04 7.56
C PHE A 161 6.36 21.22 6.56
N MET A 162 5.04 21.40 6.53
CA MET A 162 4.18 20.75 5.53
C MET A 162 4.53 21.20 4.11
N ILE A 163 4.68 22.51 3.89
CA ILE A 163 5.05 23.07 2.58
C ILE A 163 6.46 22.61 2.18
N ARG A 164 7.43 22.66 3.10
CA ARG A 164 8.79 22.17 2.83
C ARG A 164 8.81 20.69 2.46
N ALA A 165 8.01 19.85 3.14
CA ALA A 165 7.89 18.43 2.80
C ALA A 165 7.33 18.24 1.39
N LEU A 166 6.33 19.05 1.00
CA LEU A 166 5.70 18.97 -0.32
C LEU A 166 6.69 19.37 -1.41
N ILE A 167 7.49 20.42 -1.17
CA ILE A 167 8.53 20.87 -2.09
C ILE A 167 9.57 19.77 -2.30
N TRP A 168 10.09 19.16 -1.23
CA TRP A 168 11.04 18.05 -1.35
C TRP A 168 10.46 16.84 -2.07
N PHE A 169 9.20 16.51 -1.79
CA PHE A 169 8.48 15.46 -2.49
C PHE A 169 8.39 15.75 -4.01
N LEU A 170 8.02 16.98 -4.39
CA LEU A 170 7.92 17.38 -5.79
C LEU A 170 9.29 17.43 -6.49
N ILE A 171 10.36 17.82 -5.79
CA ILE A 171 11.72 17.82 -6.36
C ILE A 171 12.17 16.39 -6.71
N ILE A 172 11.85 15.42 -5.86
CA ILE A 172 12.29 14.03 -6.04
C ILE A 172 11.38 13.26 -7.01
N PHE A 173 10.06 13.38 -6.85
CA PHE A 173 9.09 12.62 -7.64
C PHE A 173 8.55 13.36 -8.87
N GLY A 174 8.66 14.69 -8.91
CA GLY A 174 8.21 15.51 -10.03
C GLY A 174 8.90 15.17 -11.36
N PRO A 175 10.25 15.11 -11.43
CA PRO A 175 10.93 14.78 -12.68
C PRO A 175 10.60 13.37 -13.20
N PRO A 176 10.62 12.29 -12.38
CA PRO A 176 10.18 10.97 -12.82
C PRO A 176 8.72 10.94 -13.31
N ALA A 177 7.81 11.64 -12.60
CA ALA A 177 6.41 11.72 -12.99
C ALA A 177 6.23 12.43 -14.33
N LEU A 178 7.00 13.51 -14.58
CA LEU A 178 6.98 14.24 -15.84
C LEU A 178 7.49 13.37 -17.00
N VAL A 179 8.58 12.63 -16.80
CA VAL A 179 9.11 11.69 -17.81
C VAL A 179 8.11 10.58 -18.10
N ALA A 180 7.49 10.01 -17.08
CA ALA A 180 6.46 8.99 -17.25
C ALA A 180 5.24 9.54 -18.01
N LEU A 181 4.81 10.77 -17.71
CA LEU A 181 3.70 11.43 -18.39
C LEU A 181 4.01 11.69 -19.87
N ILE A 182 5.20 12.21 -20.18
CA ILE A 182 5.66 12.44 -21.56
C ILE A 182 5.75 11.12 -22.32
N TRP A 183 6.31 10.07 -21.70
CA TRP A 183 6.40 8.74 -22.30
C TRP A 183 5.02 8.13 -22.56
N TRP A 184 4.08 8.29 -21.64
CA TRP A 184 2.71 7.80 -21.78
C TRP A 184 1.96 8.54 -22.89
N LEU A 185 2.06 9.87 -22.95
CA LEU A 185 1.47 10.69 -24.02
C LEU A 185 2.02 10.28 -25.40
N ARG A 186 3.33 10.07 -25.50
CA ARG A 186 3.95 9.58 -26.75
C ARG A 186 3.40 8.23 -27.17
N ARG A 187 3.18 7.32 -26.21
CA ARG A 187 2.64 5.98 -26.49
C ARG A 187 1.20 6.02 -26.99
N GLU A 188 0.38 6.94 -26.48
CA GLU A 188 -1.01 7.07 -26.90
C GLU A 188 -1.12 7.68 -28.30
N LEU A 189 -0.31 8.70 -28.60
CA LEU A 189 -0.26 9.30 -29.94
C LEU A 189 0.17 8.30 -31.02
N SER A 190 1.20 7.47 -30.75
CA SER A 190 1.61 6.42 -31.69
C SER A 190 0.57 5.31 -31.88
N ARG A 191 -0.37 5.13 -30.93
CA ARG A 191 -1.48 4.18 -31.07
C ARG A 191 -2.59 4.71 -31.96
N GLU A 192 -2.89 6.00 -31.87
CA GLU A 192 -3.88 6.66 -32.74
C GLU A 192 -3.42 6.68 -34.20
N GLU A 193 -2.14 6.97 -34.45
CA GLU A 193 -1.53 6.97 -35.78
C GLU A 193 -1.50 5.58 -36.44
N SER A 194 -1.43 4.51 -35.63
CA SER A 194 -1.52 3.12 -36.12
C SER A 194 -2.97 2.64 -36.31
N ALA A 195 -3.94 3.28 -35.64
CA ALA A 195 -5.36 2.92 -35.69
C ALA A 195 -6.12 3.67 -36.80
N VAL A 196 -5.70 4.90 -37.10
CA VAL A 196 -6.10 5.66 -38.29
C VAL A 196 -5.11 5.31 -39.37
N GLY A 197 -5.35 4.24 -40.13
CA GLY A 197 -4.43 3.80 -41.19
C GLY A 197 -4.17 4.89 -42.23
N ILE A 198 -3.16 5.73 -41.99
CA ILE A 198 -2.50 6.55 -42.99
C ILE A 198 -1.30 5.70 -43.43
N PRO A 199 -1.30 5.16 -44.66
CA PRO A 199 -0.13 4.43 -45.15
C PRO A 199 1.05 5.38 -45.09
N ALA A 200 2.18 4.88 -44.58
CA ALA A 200 3.45 5.60 -44.58
C ALA A 200 3.68 6.18 -45.97
N GLU A 201 3.59 7.50 -46.06
CA GLU A 201 3.79 8.23 -47.29
C GLU A 201 5.24 7.98 -47.73
N ASP A 202 5.37 7.43 -48.93
CA ASP A 202 6.64 7.09 -49.56
C ASP A 202 7.64 8.24 -49.45
N SER A 203 8.75 7.97 -48.78
CA SER A 203 9.94 8.82 -48.77
C SER A 203 10.48 8.97 -50.20
N PRO A 204 10.40 10.14 -50.85
CA PRO A 204 10.98 10.33 -52.17
C PRO A 204 12.41 10.87 -51.98
N GLY A 205 13.43 10.06 -52.27
CA GLY A 205 14.79 10.57 -52.15
C GLY A 205 15.92 9.55 -52.24
N ASN A 206 15.89 8.64 -53.21
CA ASN A 206 17.12 8.00 -53.68
C ASN A 206 17.03 7.68 -55.18
N GLU A 207 16.76 8.71 -55.97
CA GLU A 207 17.04 8.73 -57.41
C GLU A 207 17.84 9.99 -57.71
N ALA A 208 19.16 9.92 -57.54
CA ALA A 208 20.08 10.86 -58.17
C ALA A 208 21.50 10.28 -58.20
N GLY A 209 22.02 10.05 -59.42
CA GLY A 209 23.44 10.24 -59.67
C GLY A 209 24.26 8.99 -59.97
N ASN A 210 23.81 8.15 -60.90
CA ASN A 210 24.72 7.34 -61.71
C ASN A 210 25.41 8.31 -62.70
N ILE A 211 26.61 8.80 -62.37
CA ILE A 211 27.44 9.60 -63.27
C ILE A 211 28.64 8.73 -63.69
N GLU A 212 28.48 8.24 -64.91
CA GLU A 212 29.45 7.78 -65.91
C GLU A 212 30.86 8.37 -65.70
N ALA A 213 31.84 7.50 -65.40
CA ALA A 213 33.25 7.84 -65.42
C ALA A 213 33.76 7.75 -66.87
N VAL A 214 34.05 8.91 -67.45
CA VAL A 214 34.73 9.07 -68.73
C VAL A 214 36.23 8.82 -68.53
N GLU A 215 36.77 7.83 -69.25
CA GLU A 215 38.21 7.55 -69.35
C GLU A 215 38.95 8.70 -70.05
N PRO A 216 40.15 9.10 -69.59
CA PRO A 216 41.05 9.89 -70.40
C PRO A 216 42.00 9.00 -71.23
N GLU A 217 41.97 9.25 -72.55
CA GLU A 217 42.91 8.78 -73.58
C GLU A 217 44.38 9.07 -73.22
N GLU A 218 45.24 8.12 -73.61
CA GLU A 218 46.69 8.27 -73.70
C GLU A 218 47.09 9.24 -74.82
N ASP A 219 48.08 10.10 -74.56
CA ASP A 219 49.07 10.61 -75.53
C ASP A 219 50.36 11.02 -74.79
#